data_AF-A0A1X1FHL9-F1
#
_entry.id   AF-A0A1X1FHL9-F1
#
_cell.length_a   1.000
_cell.length_b   1.000
_cell.length_c   1.000
_cell.angle_alpha   90.00
_cell.angle_beta   90.00
_cell.angle_gamma   90.00
#
_symmetry.space_group_name_H-M   'P 1'
#
loop_
_entity.id
_entity.type
_entity.pdbx_description
1 polymer ?
#
loop_
_entity_poly.entity_id
_entity_poly.type
_entity_poly.pdbx_seq_one_letter_code
_entity_poly.pdbx_strand_id
1 'polypeptide(L)' 'MKRLKIALTKGRTEQQVVPLLEASGINCDGIRNKQRRLIFDEDPRYEIILVKGPDVLTYLNNGSVQIGIVGSDILD' A
#
# COMPACT_ATOMS: atom_id res chain seq x y z
N MET A 1 -6.84 12.56 -14.28
CA MET A 1 -7.04 11.09 -14.20
C MET A 1 -7.20 10.72 -12.74
N LYS A 2 -8.00 9.70 -12.42
CA LYS A 2 -8.17 9.21 -11.04
C LYS A 2 -6.96 8.34 -10.67
N ARG A 3 -6.32 8.60 -9.53
CA ARG A 3 -5.20 7.79 -9.01
C ARG A 3 -5.69 6.38 -8.66
N LEU A 4 -4.83 5.38 -8.84
CA LEU A 4 -5.07 4.02 -8.37
C LEU A 4 -4.65 3.92 -6.90
N LYS A 5 -5.59 3.61 -6.02
CA LYS A 5 -5.36 3.51 -4.58
C LYS A 5 -5.00 2.09 -4.18
N ILE A 6 -3.92 1.93 -3.43
CA ILE A 6 -3.35 0.65 -3.01
C ILE A 6 -3.26 0.63 -1.49
N ALA A 7 -3.91 -0.33 -0.84
CA ALA A 7 -3.71 -0.60 0.58
C ALA A 7 -2.60 -1.65 0.76
N LEU A 8 -1.60 -1.34 1.57
CA LEU A 8 -0.45 -2.21 1.86
C LEU A 8 -0.35 -2.46 3.35
N THR A 9 -0.18 -3.72 3.73
CA THR A 9 0.03 -4.12 5.12
C THR A 9 1.37 -3.57 5.63
N LYS A 10 1.32 -2.72 6.66
CA LYS A 10 2.51 -2.13 7.29
C LYS A 10 3.36 -3.17 8.02
N GLY A 11 4.67 -2.97 8.07
CA GLY A 11 5.59 -3.86 8.78
C GLY A 11 6.31 -4.84 7.85
N ARG A 12 6.19 -6.15 8.09
CA ARG A 12 6.98 -7.18 7.37
C ARG A 12 6.64 -7.24 5.87
N THR A 13 5.34 -7.29 5.54
CA THR A 13 4.86 -7.33 4.15
C THR A 13 5.32 -6.09 3.38
N GLU A 14 5.20 -4.91 3.98
CA GLU A 14 5.70 -3.65 3.41
C GLU A 14 7.18 -3.74 3.02
N GLN A 15 8.04 -4.23 3.90
CA GLN A 15 9.49 -4.34 3.64
C GLN A 15 9.82 -5.27 2.46
N GLN A 16 8.97 -6.26 2.19
CA GLN A 16 9.12 -7.19 1.07
C GLN A 16 8.55 -6.62 -0.24
N VAL A 17 7.49 -5.81 -0.16
CA VAL A 17 6.75 -5.31 -1.32
C VAL A 17 7.35 -4.02 -1.89
N VAL A 18 7.84 -3.12 -1.05
CA VAL A 18 8.42 -1.83 -1.50
C VAL A 18 9.50 -2.01 -2.59
N PRO A 19 10.47 -2.93 -2.46
CA PRO A 19 11.45 -3.16 -3.52
C PRO A 19 10.84 -3.60 -4.86
N LEU A 20 9.71 -4.31 -4.85
CA LEU A 20 9.02 -4.74 -6.07
C LEU A 20 8.30 -3.56 -6.74
N LEU A 21 7.69 -2.68 -5.94
CA LEU A 21 7.06 -1.46 -6.44
C LEU A 21 8.11 -0.55 -7.10
N GLU A 22 9.27 -0.39 -6.47
CA GLU A 22 10.40 0.38 -7.03
C GLU A 22 10.94 -0.23 -8.32
N ALA A 23 11.10 -1.56 -8.36
CA ALA A 23 11.50 -2.26 -9.58
C ALA A 23 10.50 -2.09 -10.74
N SER A 24 9.22 -1.83 -10.42
CA SER A 24 8.19 -1.49 -11.40
C SER A 24 8.16 -0.01 -11.80
N GLY A 25 9.05 0.82 -11.25
CA GLY A 25 9.16 2.25 -11.55
C GLY A 25 8.19 3.14 -10.76
N ILE A 26 7.71 2.70 -9.59
CA ILE A 26 6.89 3.50 -8.68
C ILE A 26 7.80 4.21 -7.67
N ASN A 27 7.62 5.53 -7.52
CA ASN A 27 8.33 6.28 -6.49
C ASN A 27 7.84 5.89 -5.08
N CYS A 28 8.73 5.31 -4.28
CA CYS A 28 8.44 4.85 -2.92
C CYS A 28 9.30 5.54 -1.84
N ASP A 29 9.98 6.65 -2.17
CA ASP A 29 10.86 7.37 -1.23
C ASP A 29 10.14 7.80 0.05
N GLY A 30 8.88 8.21 -0.09
CA GLY A 30 8.01 8.55 1.03
C GLY A 30 7.76 7.37 1.96
N ILE A 31 7.54 6.17 1.42
CA ILE A 31 7.27 4.95 2.19
C ILE A 31 8.52 4.51 2.97
N ARG A 32 9.71 4.62 2.36
CA ARG A 32 10.99 4.36 3.04
C ARG A 32 11.22 5.29 4.22
N ASN A 33 10.79 6.55 4.11
CA ASN A 33 10.97 7.59 5.12
C ASN A 33 9.69 7.96 5.88
N LYS A 34 8.74 7.01 5.98
CA LYS A 34 7.37 7.24 6.44
C LYS A 34 7.18 7.84 7.82
N GLN A 35 8.08 7.60 8.78
CA GLN A 35 7.87 7.92 10.20
C GLN A 35 6.46 7.49 10.68
N ARG A 36 5.57 8.45 10.97
CA ARG A 36 4.17 8.23 11.37
C ARG A 36 3.15 8.45 10.23
N ARG A 37 3.60 8.86 9.05
CA ARG A 37 2.76 9.04 7.87
C ARG A 37 2.28 7.67 7.37
N LEU A 38 1.04 7.61 6.91
CA LEU A 38 0.41 6.38 6.42
C LEU A 38 -0.08 6.48 4.97
N ILE A 39 -0.16 7.68 4.39
CA ILE A 39 -0.65 7.89 3.02
C ILE A 39 0.45 8.52 2.19
N PHE A 40 0.77 7.91 1.04
CA PHE A 40 1.87 8.27 0.15
C PHE A 40 1.33 8.45 -1.27
N ASP A 41 1.68 9.56 -1.90
CA ASP A 41 1.09 10.00 -3.15
C ASP A 41 2.08 10.78 -4.03
N GLU A 42 3.37 10.51 -3.84
CA GLU A 42 4.48 11.10 -4.58
C GLU A 42 4.46 10.73 -6.08
N ASP A 43 3.90 9.58 -6.45
CA ASP A 43 3.64 9.20 -7.84
C ASP A 43 2.23 9.66 -8.26
N PRO A 44 2.07 10.48 -9.31
CA PRO A 44 0.77 11.01 -9.70
C PRO A 44 -0.23 9.94 -10.18
N ARG A 45 0.23 8.70 -10.43
CA ARG A 45 -0.61 7.57 -10.84
C ARG A 45 -1.16 6.78 -9.65
N TYR A 46 -0.51 6.84 -8.49
CA TYR A 46 -0.76 5.95 -7.36
C TYR A 46 -0.97 6.71 -6.04
N GLU A 47 -1.76 6.12 -5.15
CA GLU A 47 -1.86 6.53 -3.74
C GLU A 47 -1.74 5.27 -2.89
N ILE A 48 -0.66 5.15 -2.12
CA ILE A 48 -0.37 3.98 -1.30
C ILE A 48 -0.71 4.29 0.16
N ILE A 49 -1.52 3.44 0.78
CA ILE A 49 -1.98 3.59 2.16
C ILE A 49 -1.45 2.41 2.97
N LEU A 50 -0.67 2.70 4.01
CA LEU A 50 -0.18 1.72 4.97
C LEU A 50 -1.22 1.49 6.06
N VAL A 51 -1.71 0.25 6.17
CA VAL A 51 -2.74 -0.14 7.15
C VAL A 51 -2.36 -1.44 7.86
N LYS A 52 -3.11 -1.86 8.88
CA LYS A 52 -2.93 -3.20 9.46
C LYS A 52 -3.51 -4.24 8.49
N GLY A 53 -3.00 -5.48 8.55
CA GLY A 53 -3.40 -6.56 7.63
C GLY A 53 -4.92 -6.70 7.46
N PRO A 54 -5.70 -6.92 8.52
CA PRO A 54 -7.15 -7.05 8.42
C PRO A 54 -7.86 -5.82 7.85
N ASP A 55 -7.31 -4.62 8.08
CA ASP A 55 -7.89 -3.38 7.58
C ASP A 55 -7.77 -3.28 6.05
N VAL A 56 -6.81 -3.97 5.41
CA VAL A 56 -6.69 -3.98 3.94
C VAL A 56 -7.97 -4.52 3.29
N LEU A 57 -8.51 -5.62 3.82
CA LEU A 57 -9.76 -6.22 3.31
C LEU A 57 -10.94 -5.29 3.51
N THR A 58 -11.03 -4.62 4.67
CA THR A 58 -12.05 -3.60 4.93
C THR A 58 -12.03 -2.48 3.89
N TYR A 59 -10.84 -1.99 3.52
CA TYR A 59 -10.71 -0.92 2.52
C TYR A 59 -11.08 -1.39 1.11
N LEU A 60 -10.75 -2.64 0.75
CA LEU A 60 -11.14 -3.25 -0.53
C LEU A 60 -12.66 -3.43 -0.61
N ASN A 61 -13.27 -4.05 0.40
CA ASN A 61 -14.70 -4.37 0.42
C ASN A 61 -15.57 -3.10 0.39
N ASN A 62 -15.12 -2.03 1.04
CA ASN A 62 -15.81 -0.74 1.02
C ASN A 62 -15.56 0.07 -0.26
N GLY A 63 -14.71 -0.42 -1.19
CA GLY A 63 -14.36 0.28 -2.44
C GLY A 63 -13.47 1.51 -2.27
N SER A 64 -12.92 1.72 -1.07
CA SER A 64 -12.02 2.85 -0.77
C SER A 64 -10.68 2.74 -1.51
N VAL A 65 -10.24 1.50 -1.79
CA VAL A 65 -9.04 1.21 -2.59
C VAL A 65 -9.35 0.23 -3.72
N GLN A 66 -8.46 0.15 -4.72
CA GLN A 66 -8.61 -0.75 -5.86
C GLN A 66 -7.73 -1.99 -5.73
N ILE A 67 -6.62 -1.90 -5.00
CA ILE A 67 -5.68 -3.00 -4.79
C ILE A 67 -5.37 -3.11 -3.30
N GLY A 68 -5.25 -4.35 -2.80
CA GLY A 68 -4.80 -4.65 -1.45
C GLY A 68 -3.68 -5.68 -1.46
N ILE A 69 -2.65 -5.46 -0.65
CA ILE A 69 -1.51 -6.36 -0.51
C ILE A 69 -1.39 -6.79 0.97
N VAL A 70 -1.61 -8.08 1.20
CA VAL A 70 -1.64 -8.72 2.52
C VAL A 70 -0.79 -9.99 2.54
N GLY A 71 -0.42 -10.43 3.76
CA GLY A 71 0.04 -11.80 3.96
C GLY A 71 -1.10 -12.78 3.73
N SER A 72 -0.78 -14.00 3.27
CA SER A 72 -1.78 -15.03 2.98
C SER A 72 -2.59 -15.43 4.21
N ASP A 73 -2.00 -15.30 5.40
CA ASP A 73 -2.62 -15.54 6.71
C ASP A 73 -3.81 -14.62 7.04
N ILE A 74 -3.99 -13.55 6.27
CA ILE A 74 -5.13 -12.62 6.41
C ILE A 74 -6.33 -13.04 5.53
N LEU A 75 -6.12 -13.92 4.56
CA LEU A 75 -7.13 -14.28 3.56
C LEU A 75 -7.99 -15.50 3.96
N ASP A 76 -7.68 -16.13 5.09
CA ASP A 76 -8.41 -17.28 5.64
C ASP A 76 -9.78 -16.90 6.21
#